data_AF-A0A954ZZ45-F1
#
_entry.id   AF-A0A954ZZ45-F1
#
_cell.length_a   1.000
_cell.length_b   1.000
_cell.length_c   1.000
_cell.angle_alpha   90.00
_cell.angle_beta   90.00
_cell.angle_gamma   90.00
#
_symmetry.space_group_name_H-M   'P 1'
#
loop_
_entity.id
_entity.type
_entity.pdbx_description
1 polymer ?
#
loop_
_entity_poly.entity_id
_entity_poly.type
_entity_poly.pdbx_seq_one_letter_code
_entity_poly.pdbx_strand_id
1 'polypeptide(L)'
;MPAMTINNRNTRSAFSLIELVIVVVIIGIIGAIAIPRMSRGAAGAADSGLVADLAVMRSAIDLYKAEHGGTLPTLADIEEQLTTYTNDAGTANATKSTTYYLGPYLREIPKLKVGTNKGLAGFVATQGGTTEGWVYNATTGAVSANLADTELDVRGIQYNAY
;
A
#
# COMPACT_ATOMS: atom_id res chain seq x y z
N MET A 1 5.21 -83.37 2.78
CA MET A 1 5.97 -82.12 3.01
C MET A 1 4.97 -80.98 3.15
N PRO A 2 4.82 -80.33 4.32
CA PRO A 2 3.90 -79.20 4.48
C PRO A 2 4.60 -77.87 4.12
N ALA A 3 3.90 -76.99 3.41
CA ALA A 3 4.39 -75.64 3.10
C ALA A 3 4.07 -74.68 4.26
N MET A 4 5.10 -74.00 4.76
CA MET A 4 5.01 -72.97 5.80
C MET A 4 4.57 -71.64 5.17
N THR A 5 3.31 -71.24 5.35
CA THR A 5 2.81 -69.93 4.93
C THR A 5 3.13 -68.88 6.00
N ILE A 6 4.02 -67.95 5.69
CA ILE A 6 4.37 -66.82 6.57
C ILE A 6 3.28 -65.76 6.49
N ASN A 7 2.52 -65.60 7.57
CA ASN A 7 1.49 -64.59 7.68
C ASN A 7 2.11 -63.26 8.18
N ASN A 8 2.34 -62.31 7.26
CA ASN A 8 2.93 -61.01 7.56
C ASN A 8 1.89 -60.12 8.27
N ARG A 9 1.98 -60.01 9.59
CA ARG A 9 1.13 -59.10 10.38
C ARG A 9 1.62 -57.67 10.20
N ASN A 10 0.96 -56.91 9.31
CA ASN A 10 1.13 -55.47 9.22
C ASN A 10 0.71 -54.83 10.56
N THR A 11 1.68 -54.35 11.33
CA THR A 11 1.44 -53.55 12.54
C THR A 11 0.89 -52.19 12.13
N ARG A 12 -0.43 -52.01 12.18
CA ARG A 12 -1.05 -50.69 12.06
C ARG A 12 -0.72 -49.91 13.35
N SER A 13 0.18 -48.94 13.27
CA SER A 13 0.42 -47.99 14.36
C SER A 13 -0.81 -47.10 14.52
N ALA A 14 -1.54 -47.27 15.61
CA ALA A 14 -2.58 -46.33 16.01
C ALA A 14 -1.91 -45.14 16.71
N PHE A 15 -2.17 -43.92 16.25
CA PHE A 15 -1.73 -42.69 16.92
C PHE A 15 -2.34 -42.61 18.32
N SER A 16 -1.54 -42.18 19.30
CA SER A 16 -2.06 -41.97 20.66
C SER A 16 -2.80 -40.64 20.77
N LEU A 17 -3.89 -40.62 21.53
CA LEU A 17 -4.64 -39.39 21.86
C LEU A 17 -3.73 -38.30 22.44
N ILE A 18 -2.76 -38.68 23.29
CA ILE A 18 -1.84 -37.73 23.90
C ILE A 18 -0.88 -37.10 22.89
N GLU A 19 -0.54 -37.85 21.84
CA GLU A 19 0.35 -37.42 20.77
C GLU A 19 -0.30 -36.31 19.95
N LEU A 20 -1.59 -36.49 19.63
CA LEU A 20 -2.39 -35.44 19.00
C LEU A 20 -2.55 -34.22 19.93
N VAL A 21 -2.84 -34.44 21.21
CA VAL A 21 -3.03 -33.35 22.20
C VAL A 21 -1.79 -32.47 22.33
N ILE A 22 -0.59 -33.07 22.41
CA ILE A 22 0.65 -32.29 22.50
C ILE A 22 0.86 -31.46 21.21
N VAL A 23 0.55 -32.02 20.04
CA VAL A 23 0.68 -31.33 18.76
C VAL A 23 -0.23 -30.10 18.67
N VAL A 24 -1.52 -30.23 19.02
CA VAL A 24 -2.43 -29.05 19.01
C VAL A 24 -2.07 -28.03 20.08
N VAL A 25 -1.54 -28.43 21.24
CA VAL A 25 -1.04 -27.50 22.26
C VAL A 25 0.14 -26.69 21.75
N ILE A 26 1.12 -27.34 21.10
CA ILE A 26 2.30 -26.64 20.54
C ILE A 26 1.88 -25.68 19.43
N ILE A 27 1.01 -26.11 18.50
CA ILE A 27 0.48 -25.23 17.45
C ILE A 27 -0.30 -24.06 18.06
N GLY A 28 -1.07 -24.30 19.13
CA GLY A 28 -1.80 -23.26 19.86
C GLY A 28 -0.87 -22.20 20.47
N ILE A 29 0.21 -22.60 21.14
CA ILE A 29 1.20 -21.68 21.73
C ILE A 29 1.92 -20.87 20.64
N ILE A 30 2.36 -21.54 19.56
CA ILE A 30 3.03 -20.88 18.44
C ILE A 30 2.07 -19.89 17.77
N GLY A 31 0.83 -20.28 17.51
CA GLY A 31 -0.20 -19.43 16.91
C GLY A 31 -0.50 -18.19 17.74
N ALA A 32 -0.60 -18.34 19.07
CA ALA A 32 -0.85 -17.24 19.99
C ALA A 32 0.25 -16.16 19.98
N ILE A 33 1.52 -16.53 19.75
CA ILE A 33 2.65 -15.58 19.70
C ILE A 33 2.89 -15.06 18.28
N ALA A 34 2.74 -15.92 17.27
CA ALA A 34 3.04 -15.59 15.87
C ALA A 34 2.02 -14.60 15.28
N ILE A 35 0.73 -14.80 15.53
CA ILE A 35 -0.35 -13.97 14.95
C ILE A 35 -0.24 -12.49 15.39
N PRO A 36 -0.09 -12.17 16.69
CA PRO A 36 0.04 -10.76 17.12
C PRO A 36 1.34 -10.09 16.64
N ARG A 37 2.42 -10.86 16.44
CA ARG A 37 3.69 -10.33 15.92
C ARG A 37 3.59 -10.03 14.42
N MET A 38 2.99 -10.93 13.63
CA MET A 38 2.84 -10.75 12.19
C MET A 38 1.90 -9.58 11.85
N SER A 39 0.80 -9.41 12.59
CA SER A 39 -0.15 -8.30 12.41
C SER A 39 0.51 -6.93 12.63
N ARG A 40 1.28 -6.77 13.71
CA ARG A 40 2.02 -5.52 13.98
C ARG A 40 3.13 -5.23 12.97
N GLY A 41 3.82 -6.26 12.49
CA GLY A 41 4.82 -6.11 11.43
C GLY A 41 4.21 -5.63 10.12
N ALA A 42 3.04 -6.14 9.75
CA ALA A 42 2.32 -5.71 8.55
C ALA A 42 1.81 -4.27 8.65
N ALA A 43 1.31 -3.85 9.83
CA ALA A 43 0.88 -2.47 10.07
C ALA A 43 2.04 -1.48 9.90
N GLY A 44 3.17 -1.70 10.59
CA GLY A 44 4.33 -0.81 10.48
C GLY A 44 4.95 -0.75 9.07
N ALA A 45 4.86 -1.83 8.29
CA ALA A 45 5.27 -1.84 6.89
C ALA A 45 4.33 -0.98 6.02
N ALA A 46 3.03 -1.01 6.28
CA ALA A 46 2.07 -0.16 5.57
C ALA A 46 2.25 1.33 5.91
N ASP A 47 2.51 1.65 7.18
CA ASP A 47 2.80 3.02 7.64
C ASP A 47 4.06 3.57 6.97
N SER A 48 5.12 2.76 6.92
CA SER A 48 6.37 3.12 6.24
C SER A 48 6.16 3.31 4.74
N GLY A 49 5.30 2.47 4.13
CA GLY A 49 4.91 2.59 2.73
C GLY A 49 4.17 3.89 2.44
N LEU A 50 3.24 4.30 3.31
CA LEU A 50 2.54 5.58 3.18
C LEU A 50 3.53 6.76 3.12
N VAL A 51 4.47 6.82 4.06
CA VAL A 51 5.44 7.93 4.13
C VAL A 51 6.33 7.94 2.88
N ALA A 52 6.74 6.77 2.39
CA ALA A 52 7.51 6.67 1.15
C ALA A 52 6.72 7.14 -0.07
N ASP A 53 5.45 6.71 -0.20
CA ASP A 53 4.57 7.12 -1.30
C ASP A 53 4.32 8.64 -1.30
N LEU A 54 4.09 9.23 -0.11
CA LEU A 54 3.98 10.68 0.05
C LEU A 54 5.26 11.41 -0.36
N ALA A 55 6.43 10.91 0.02
CA ALA A 55 7.71 11.51 -0.36
C ALA A 55 7.94 11.48 -1.88
N VAL A 56 7.57 10.37 -2.53
CA VAL A 56 7.63 10.22 -3.99
C VAL A 56 6.68 11.21 -4.68
N MET A 57 5.43 11.30 -4.23
CA MET A 57 4.46 12.24 -4.81
C MET A 57 4.84 13.71 -4.60
N ARG A 58 5.32 14.08 -3.41
CA ARG A 58 5.80 15.44 -3.12
C ARG A 58 6.96 15.82 -4.04
N SER A 59 7.93 14.91 -4.19
CA SER A 59 9.06 15.12 -5.11
C SER A 59 8.61 15.28 -6.56
N ALA A 60 7.60 14.52 -7.00
CA ALA A 60 7.04 14.63 -8.34
C ALA A 60 6.30 15.97 -8.56
N ILE A 61 5.52 16.43 -7.56
CA ILE A 61 4.85 17.73 -7.60
C ILE A 61 5.88 18.88 -7.62
N ASP A 62 6.94 18.78 -6.83
CA ASP A 62 8.00 19.78 -6.80
C ASP A 62 8.77 19.84 -8.13
N LEU A 63 9.05 18.68 -8.73
CA LEU A 63 9.71 18.61 -10.05
C LEU A 63 8.81 19.15 -11.16
N TYR A 64 7.51 18.80 -11.16
CA TYR A 64 6.52 19.39 -12.05
C TYR A 64 6.53 20.91 -11.94
N LYS A 65 6.45 21.42 -10.71
CA LYS A 65 6.44 22.85 -10.44
C LYS A 65 7.69 23.55 -10.96
N ALA A 66 8.85 22.94 -10.78
CA ALA A 66 10.12 23.47 -11.26
C ALA A 66 10.16 23.59 -12.79
N GLU A 67 9.63 22.60 -13.50
CA GLU A 67 9.61 22.59 -14.98
C GLU A 67 8.52 23.49 -15.57
N HIS A 68 7.42 23.73 -14.84
CA HIS A 68 6.28 24.57 -15.30
C HIS A 68 6.32 26.00 -14.74
N GLY A 69 7.52 26.55 -14.54
CA GLY A 69 7.69 27.95 -14.16
C GLY A 69 7.06 28.34 -12.81
N GLY A 70 6.98 27.40 -11.87
CA GLY A 70 6.35 27.60 -10.57
C GLY A 70 4.87 27.23 -10.50
N THR A 71 4.26 26.82 -11.61
CA THR A 71 2.86 26.39 -11.69
C THR A 71 2.70 24.98 -11.13
N LEU A 72 1.74 24.79 -10.24
CA LEU A 72 1.41 23.49 -9.67
C LEU A 72 0.44 22.71 -10.57
N PRO A 73 0.41 21.36 -10.48
CA PRO A 73 -0.63 20.58 -11.12
C PRO A 73 -2.03 21.03 -10.70
N THR A 74 -2.99 21.00 -11.62
CA THR A 74 -4.39 21.29 -11.30
C THR A 74 -5.02 20.07 -10.63
N LEU A 75 -6.04 20.25 -9.77
CA LEU A 75 -6.71 19.09 -9.19
C LEU A 75 -7.40 18.21 -10.25
N ALA A 76 -7.91 18.82 -11.32
CA ALA A 76 -8.61 18.10 -12.38
C ALA A 76 -7.67 17.21 -13.21
N ASP A 77 -6.45 17.67 -13.43
CA ASP A 77 -5.51 17.03 -14.35
C ASP A 77 -4.28 16.43 -13.65
N ILE A 78 -4.17 16.51 -12.32
CA ILE A 78 -2.98 16.08 -11.56
C ILE A 78 -2.54 14.65 -11.92
N GLU A 79 -3.49 13.73 -12.09
CA GLU A 79 -3.17 12.34 -12.43
C GLU A 79 -2.48 12.26 -13.80
N GLU A 80 -3.04 12.92 -14.82
CA GLU A 80 -2.48 12.95 -16.17
C GLU A 80 -1.18 13.76 -16.22
N GLN A 81 -1.13 14.91 -15.53
CA GLN A 81 0.01 15.81 -15.47
C GLN A 81 1.22 15.17 -14.79
N LEU A 82 1.01 14.29 -13.80
CA LEU A 82 2.09 13.57 -13.14
C LEU A 82 2.49 12.29 -13.87
N THR A 83 1.57 11.60 -14.56
CA THR A 83 1.82 10.28 -15.16
C THR A 83 2.08 10.28 -16.66
N THR A 84 1.88 11.41 -17.34
CA THR A 84 2.09 11.55 -18.79
C THR A 84 3.04 12.71 -19.12
N TYR A 85 3.23 13.01 -20.41
CA TYR A 85 4.07 14.11 -20.85
C TYR A 85 3.27 15.40 -20.91
N THR A 86 3.88 16.53 -20.56
CA THR A 86 3.24 17.85 -20.65
C THR A 86 4.02 18.82 -21.53
N ASN A 87 3.32 19.85 -21.99
CA ASN A 87 3.93 21.06 -22.53
C ASN A 87 4.14 22.10 -21.41
N ASP A 88 4.75 23.25 -21.73
CA ASP A 88 4.99 24.34 -20.78
C ASP A 88 3.72 24.87 -20.08
N ALA A 89 2.55 24.72 -20.71
CA ALA A 89 1.26 25.14 -20.16
C ALA A 89 0.59 24.05 -19.28
N GLY A 90 1.26 22.91 -19.06
CA GLY A 90 0.73 21.81 -18.26
C GLY A 90 -0.34 20.96 -18.96
N THR A 91 -0.51 21.09 -20.28
CA THR A 91 -1.44 20.23 -21.04
C THR A 91 -0.82 18.84 -21.20
N ALA A 92 -1.55 17.81 -20.76
CA ALA A 92 -1.09 16.42 -20.76
C ALA A 92 -1.25 15.71 -22.11
N ASN A 93 -0.34 14.78 -22.39
CA ASN A 93 -0.38 13.89 -23.54
C ASN A 93 0.35 12.57 -23.25
N ALA A 94 -0.26 11.45 -23.64
CA ALA A 94 0.33 10.13 -23.47
C ALA A 94 1.62 9.90 -24.30
N THR A 95 1.82 10.66 -25.37
CA THR A 95 2.96 10.48 -26.29
C THR A 95 3.93 11.66 -26.22
N LYS A 96 5.21 11.36 -26.01
CA LYS A 96 6.27 12.37 -26.05
C LYS A 96 6.41 12.96 -27.46
N SER A 97 6.53 14.27 -27.55
CA SER A 97 6.76 14.99 -28.81
C SER A 97 7.61 16.24 -28.59
N THR A 98 7.82 17.04 -29.64
CA THR A 98 8.44 18.36 -29.52
C THR A 98 7.56 19.37 -28.78
N THR A 99 6.25 19.11 -28.67
CA THR A 99 5.32 19.94 -27.91
C THR A 99 5.15 19.43 -26.47
N TYR A 100 5.09 18.10 -26.29
CA TYR A 100 4.93 17.45 -24.98
C TYR A 100 6.22 16.75 -24.59
N TYR A 101 7.11 17.48 -23.94
CA TYR A 101 8.49 17.03 -23.69
C TYR A 101 8.88 16.97 -22.22
N LEU A 102 8.07 17.56 -21.34
CA LEU A 102 8.24 17.55 -19.88
C LEU A 102 7.58 16.29 -19.28
N GLY A 103 8.07 15.82 -18.14
CA GLY A 103 7.59 14.60 -17.49
C GLY A 103 7.85 13.29 -18.28
N PRO A 104 7.15 12.18 -17.93
CA PRO A 104 6.30 12.04 -16.75
C PRO A 104 7.10 12.07 -15.45
N TYR A 105 6.44 12.45 -14.37
CA TYR A 105 7.04 12.61 -13.04
C TYR A 105 6.83 11.37 -12.16
N LEU A 106 5.77 10.62 -12.43
CA LEU A 106 5.42 9.35 -11.81
C LEU A 106 5.12 8.30 -12.88
N ARG A 107 5.41 7.04 -12.58
CA ARG A 107 5.01 5.92 -13.46
C ARG A 107 3.54 5.56 -13.29
N GLU A 108 3.04 5.62 -12.07
CA GLU A 108 1.65 5.46 -11.68
C GLU A 108 1.43 6.21 -10.37
N ILE A 109 0.19 6.61 -10.11
CA ILE A 109 -0.16 7.18 -8.81
C ILE A 109 -0.17 6.05 -7.76
N PRO A 110 0.64 6.15 -6.69
CA PRO A 110 0.65 5.13 -5.65
C PRO A 110 -0.74 4.98 -5.02
N LYS A 111 -1.15 3.74 -4.75
CA LYS A 111 -2.37 3.44 -4.00
C LYS A 111 -2.14 3.62 -2.51
N LEU A 112 -3.07 4.27 -1.82
CA LEU A 112 -3.03 4.44 -0.37
C LEU A 112 -2.91 3.07 0.33
N LYS A 113 -1.98 2.94 1.27
CA LYS A 113 -1.62 1.65 1.89
C LYS A 113 -2.37 1.36 3.19
N VAL A 114 -2.97 2.38 3.80
CA VAL A 114 -3.52 2.37 5.16
C VAL A 114 -4.93 2.95 5.22
N GLY A 115 -5.60 2.73 6.34
CA GLY A 115 -6.91 3.29 6.64
C GLY A 115 -8.05 2.78 5.75
N THR A 116 -9.20 3.46 5.90
CA THR A 116 -10.48 3.11 5.27
C THR A 116 -10.43 3.22 3.75
N ASN A 117 -9.69 4.21 3.23
CA ASN A 117 -9.54 4.49 1.79
C ASN A 117 -8.37 3.72 1.14
N LYS A 118 -7.87 2.67 1.81
CA LYS A 118 -6.79 1.82 1.31
C LYS A 118 -7.11 1.25 -0.08
N GLY A 119 -6.12 1.31 -0.97
CA GLY A 119 -6.21 0.78 -2.33
C GLY A 119 -6.66 1.79 -3.38
N LEU A 120 -7.10 2.98 -2.95
CA LEU A 120 -7.50 4.08 -3.83
C LEU A 120 -6.28 4.93 -4.20
N ALA A 121 -6.31 5.54 -5.39
CA ALA A 121 -5.23 6.36 -5.93
C ALA A 121 -5.70 7.75 -6.41
N GLY A 122 -7.01 8.02 -6.40
CA GLY A 122 -7.55 9.31 -6.84
C GLY A 122 -7.22 10.46 -5.88
N PHE A 123 -7.37 11.69 -6.38
CA PHE A 123 -7.16 12.93 -5.63
C PHE A 123 -8.47 13.71 -5.40
N VAL A 124 -8.62 14.29 -4.21
CA VAL A 124 -9.72 15.20 -3.87
C VAL A 124 -9.19 16.48 -3.20
N ALA A 125 -9.95 17.58 -3.28
CA ALA A 125 -9.53 18.88 -2.74
C ALA A 125 -9.52 18.93 -1.20
N THR A 126 -10.36 18.13 -0.55
CA THR A 126 -10.67 18.22 0.87
C THR A 126 -10.83 16.84 1.49
N GLN A 127 -10.44 16.71 2.75
CA GLN A 127 -10.58 15.48 3.53
C GLN A 127 -12.03 14.95 3.53
N GLY A 128 -12.19 13.64 3.35
CA GLY A 128 -13.48 12.95 3.38
C GLY A 128 -13.77 12.16 2.11
N GLY A 129 -14.98 11.59 2.01
CA GLY A 129 -15.33 10.69 0.91
C GLY A 129 -14.65 9.32 1.01
N THR A 130 -14.97 8.43 0.07
CA THR A 130 -14.47 7.04 0.04
C THR A 130 -14.03 6.59 -1.36
N THR A 131 -13.84 7.54 -2.27
CA THR A 131 -13.53 7.29 -3.68
C THR A 131 -12.09 7.64 -4.03
N GLU A 132 -11.46 8.55 -3.29
CA GLU A 132 -10.10 9.04 -3.49
C GLU A 132 -9.16 8.64 -2.34
N GLY A 133 -7.91 8.34 -2.66
CA GLY A 133 -6.89 7.96 -1.68
C GLY A 133 -6.13 9.15 -1.10
N TRP A 134 -6.09 10.28 -1.83
CA TRP A 134 -5.22 11.40 -1.53
C TRP A 134 -5.99 12.71 -1.50
N VAL A 135 -5.59 13.59 -0.60
CA VAL A 135 -6.00 14.99 -0.64
C VAL A 135 -4.87 15.81 -1.24
N TYR A 136 -5.21 16.65 -2.20
CA TYR A 136 -4.28 17.55 -2.87
C TYR A 136 -4.80 18.98 -2.87
N ASN A 137 -3.95 19.90 -2.41
CA ASN A 137 -4.22 21.32 -2.44
C ASN A 137 -3.48 21.96 -3.63
N ALA A 138 -4.20 22.26 -4.70
CA ALA A 138 -3.64 22.85 -5.92
C ALA A 138 -3.04 24.26 -5.73
N THR A 139 -3.32 24.94 -4.62
CA THR A 139 -2.74 26.25 -4.31
C THR A 139 -1.37 26.13 -3.64
N THR A 140 -1.20 25.13 -2.76
CA THR A 140 0.04 24.97 -1.97
C THR A 140 0.95 23.87 -2.49
N GLY A 141 0.41 22.91 -3.24
CA GLY A 141 1.10 21.69 -3.65
C GLY A 141 1.11 20.60 -2.57
N ALA A 142 0.47 20.85 -1.43
CA ALA A 142 0.43 19.90 -0.34
C ALA A 142 -0.40 18.67 -0.71
N VAL A 143 0.17 17.48 -0.41
CA VAL A 143 -0.51 16.19 -0.55
C VAL A 143 -0.47 15.45 0.79
N SER A 144 -1.61 14.87 1.17
CA SER A 144 -1.80 14.09 2.40
C SER A 144 -2.70 12.88 2.14
N ALA A 145 -2.70 11.92 3.06
CA ALA A 145 -3.63 10.80 3.02
C ALA A 145 -5.08 11.29 3.22
N ASN A 146 -6.00 10.85 2.35
CA ASN A 146 -7.43 11.12 2.52
C ASN A 146 -8.04 10.17 3.56
N LEU A 147 -7.80 10.47 4.84
CA LEU A 147 -8.24 9.66 5.98
C LEU A 147 -8.73 10.56 7.11
N ALA A 148 -9.66 10.04 7.90
CA ALA A 148 -10.22 10.78 9.03
C ALA A 148 -9.18 10.98 10.14
N ASP A 149 -9.34 12.04 10.94
CA ASP A 149 -8.49 12.38 12.09
C ASP A 149 -8.42 11.28 13.16
N THR A 150 -9.38 10.35 13.14
CA THR A 150 -9.45 9.20 14.04
C THR A 150 -8.59 8.02 13.57
N GLU A 151 -8.09 8.05 12.34
CA GLU A 151 -7.27 6.98 11.78
C GLU A 151 -5.79 7.29 12.03
N LEU A 152 -5.20 6.50 12.93
CA LEU A 152 -3.86 6.72 13.48
C LEU A 152 -2.90 5.60 13.11
N ASP A 153 -1.62 5.94 13.01
CA ASP A 153 -0.52 4.98 12.95
C ASP A 153 -0.32 4.24 14.28
N VAL A 154 0.61 3.29 14.29
CA VAL A 154 0.97 2.55 15.52
C VAL A 154 1.55 3.43 16.64
N ARG A 155 1.88 4.70 16.37
CA ARG A 155 2.43 5.68 17.31
C ARG A 155 1.36 6.70 17.78
N GLY A 156 0.13 6.62 17.27
CA GLY A 156 -0.95 7.55 17.59
C GLY A 156 -0.93 8.86 16.79
N ILE A 157 -0.17 8.92 15.69
CA ILE A 157 -0.12 10.05 14.75
C ILE A 157 -1.20 9.88 13.68
N GLN A 158 -1.92 10.94 13.37
CA GLN A 158 -2.96 10.93 12.34
C GLN A 158 -2.34 10.69 10.96
N TYR A 159 -2.91 9.78 10.17
CA TYR A 159 -2.36 9.49 8.84
C TYR A 159 -2.42 10.69 7.89
N ASN A 160 -3.36 11.61 8.09
CA ASN A 160 -3.49 12.80 7.29
C ASN A 160 -2.52 13.94 7.68
N ALA A 161 -1.76 13.75 8.77
CA ALA A 161 -0.78 14.73 9.26
C ALA A 161 0.65 14.44 8.76
N TYR A 162 0.89 13.31 8.09
CA TYR A 162 2.16 13.02 7.42
C TYR A 162 2.34 13.86 6.17
#